data_AF-A0A0F9QAR9-F1
#
_entry.id   AF-A0A0F9QAR9-F1
#
_cell.length_a   1.000
_cell.length_b   1.000
_cell.length_c   1.000
_cell.angle_alpha   90.00
_cell.angle_beta   90.00
_cell.angle_gamma   90.00
#
_symmetry.space_group_name_H-M   'P 1'
#
loop_
_entity.id
_entity.type
_entity.pdbx_description
1 polymer ?
#
loop_
_entity_poly.entity_id
_entity_poly.type
_entity_poly.pdbx_seq_one_letter_code
_entity_poly.pdbx_strand_id
1 'polypeptide(L)'
;QQPWRVVKEFNKKIFHFFIVKSKSGMGLRYMKFRRLDIGIAVSHFDLTAKELGVEGTWVFEEPFISESDDYLYIISWKGKS
;
A
#
# COMPACT_ATOMS: atom_id res chain seq x y z
N GLN A 1 3.98 -13.41 9.07
CA GLN A 1 2.80 -12.88 8.35
C GLN A 1 3.22 -11.61 7.64
N GLN A 2 2.57 -11.24 6.54
CA GLN A 2 2.79 -9.98 5.81
C GLN A 2 1.60 -9.03 6.10
N PRO A 3 1.73 -8.10 7.05
CA PRO A 3 0.60 -7.30 7.55
C PRO A 3 0.37 -6.04 6.70
N TRP A 4 0.33 -6.22 5.39
CA TRP A 4 0.01 -5.17 4.41
C TRP A 4 -1.13 -5.61 3.49
N ARG A 5 -1.84 -4.64 2.91
CA ARG A 5 -2.93 -4.84 1.95
C ARG A 5 -2.76 -3.89 0.78
N VAL A 6 -3.22 -4.34 -0.39
CA VAL A 6 -3.36 -3.49 -1.58
C VAL A 6 -4.82 -3.51 -2.00
N VAL A 7 -5.40 -2.32 -2.15
CA VAL A 7 -6.76 -2.14 -2.68
C VAL A 7 -6.64 -1.61 -4.09
N LYS A 8 -7.21 -2.33 -5.06
CA LYS A 8 -7.30 -1.88 -6.44
C LYS A 8 -8.65 -1.22 -6.67
N GLU A 9 -8.68 0.00 -7.21
CA GLU A 9 -9.94 0.61 -7.65
C GLU A 9 -10.52 -0.18 -8.83
N PHE A 10 -11.84 -0.39 -8.80
CA PHE A 10 -12.53 -1.14 -9.83
C PHE A 10 -12.36 -0.47 -11.21
N ASN A 11 -11.98 -1.26 -12.22
CA ASN A 11 -11.71 -0.81 -13.60
C ASN A 11 -10.69 0.33 -13.77
N LYS A 12 -9.88 0.63 -12.76
CA LYS A 12 -8.82 1.63 -12.85
C LYS A 12 -7.47 1.00 -12.59
N LYS A 13 -6.41 1.61 -13.13
CA LYS A 13 -5.02 1.28 -12.82
C LYS A 13 -4.56 2.00 -11.54
N ILE A 14 -5.40 2.00 -10.49
CA ILE A 14 -5.10 2.68 -9.22
C ILE A 14 -5.05 1.64 -8.12
N PHE A 15 -3.95 1.66 -7.36
CA PHE A 15 -3.65 0.69 -6.32
C PHE A 15 -3.21 1.42 -5.05
N HIS A 16 -3.90 1.20 -3.94
CA HIS A 16 -3.65 1.84 -2.66
C HIS A 16 -3.04 0.86 -1.68
N PHE A 17 -1.92 1.21 -1.07
CA PHE A 17 -1.15 0.38 -0.16
C PHE A 17 -1.42 0.78 1.29
N PHE A 18 -1.66 -0.23 2.13
CA PHE A 18 -1.97 -0.06 3.54
C PHE A 18 -1.17 -1.03 4.41
N ILE A 19 -0.86 -0.63 5.64
CA ILE A 19 -0.47 -1.55 6.71
C ILE A 19 -1.65 -1.79 7.66
N VAL A 20 -1.73 -2.99 8.21
CA VAL A 20 -2.69 -3.29 9.28
C VAL A 20 -2.21 -2.61 10.57
N LYS A 21 -3.08 -1.90 11.29
CA LYS A 21 -2.81 -1.37 12.64
C LYS A 21 -2.54 -2.52 13.61
N SER A 22 -1.85 -2.23 14.71
CA SER A 22 -1.72 -3.19 15.79
C SER A 22 -2.57 -2.74 16.97
N LYS A 23 -3.46 -3.61 17.47
CA LYS A 23 -4.39 -3.32 18.57
C LYS A 23 -3.75 -3.41 19.97
N SER A 24 -2.44 -3.67 20.07
CA SER A 24 -1.73 -3.88 21.34
C SER A 24 -0.45 -3.03 21.46
N GLY A 25 -0.06 -2.66 22.68
CA GLY A 25 1.09 -1.80 22.97
C GLY A 25 2.45 -2.34 22.47
N MET A 26 2.65 -3.67 22.47
CA MET A 26 3.83 -4.29 21.83
C MET A 26 3.85 -4.08 20.31
N GLY A 27 2.68 -3.97 19.70
CA GLY A 27 2.49 -3.76 18.28
C GLY A 27 3.07 -2.47 17.72
N LEU A 28 3.22 -1.44 18.56
CA LEU A 28 3.79 -0.15 18.15
C LEU A 28 5.29 -0.28 17.81
N ARG A 29 6.04 -1.08 18.60
CA ARG A 29 7.46 -1.37 18.32
C ARG A 29 7.62 -2.17 17.02
N TYR A 30 6.64 -3.01 16.69
CA TYR A 30 6.62 -3.77 15.45
C TYR A 30 6.16 -2.95 14.23
N MET A 31 5.59 -1.75 14.41
CA MET A 31 5.19 -0.90 13.29
C MET A 31 6.35 -0.57 12.35
N LYS A 32 7.58 -0.43 12.89
CA LYS A 32 8.78 -0.19 12.07
C LYS A 32 9.04 -1.37 11.11
N PHE A 33 8.89 -2.60 11.58
CA PHE A 33 9.02 -3.79 10.73
C PHE A 33 7.90 -3.86 9.69
N ARG A 34 6.66 -3.53 10.05
CA ARG A 34 5.54 -3.47 9.08
C ARG A 34 5.78 -2.44 7.97
N ARG A 35 6.35 -1.29 8.31
CA ARG A 35 6.76 -0.26 7.33
C ARG A 35 7.88 -0.76 6.42
N LEU A 36 8.81 -1.54 6.96
CA LEU A 36 9.89 -2.17 6.18
C LEU A 36 9.32 -3.19 5.20
N ASP A 37 8.42 -4.06 5.65
CA ASP A 37 7.75 -5.08 4.82
C ASP A 37 6.95 -4.46 3.67
N ILE A 38 6.16 -3.40 3.93
CA ILE A 38 5.41 -2.74 2.86
C ILE A 38 6.32 -1.96 1.90
N GLY A 39 7.46 -1.45 2.38
CA GLY A 39 8.47 -0.84 1.52
C GLY A 39 9.02 -1.84 0.50
N ILE A 40 9.27 -3.08 0.92
CA ILE A 40 9.65 -4.17 0.01
C ILE A 40 8.52 -4.43 -0.99
N ALA A 41 7.26 -4.55 -0.54
CA ALA A 41 6.13 -4.76 -1.44
C ALA A 41 5.97 -3.63 -2.49
N VAL A 42 6.10 -2.37 -2.08
CA VAL A 42 6.06 -1.20 -2.96
C VAL A 42 7.19 -1.23 -3.99
N SER A 43 8.42 -1.58 -3.56
CA SER A 43 9.56 -1.71 -4.47
C SER A 43 9.36 -2.82 -5.51
N HIS A 44 8.87 -3.99 -5.09
CA HIS A 44 8.56 -5.08 -6.01
C HIS A 44 7.45 -4.69 -7.00
N PHE A 45 6.41 -3.99 -6.54
CA PHE A 45 5.34 -3.50 -7.42
C PHE A 45 5.90 -2.52 -8.47
N ASP A 46 6.72 -1.56 -8.04
CA ASP A 46 7.34 -0.57 -8.93
C ASP A 46 8.21 -1.24 -10.01
N LEU A 47 9.06 -2.19 -9.63
CA LEU A 47 9.89 -2.95 -10.56
C LEU A 47 9.03 -3.78 -11.53
N THR A 48 7.96 -4.40 -11.05
CA THR A 48 7.05 -5.19 -11.89
C THR A 48 6.31 -4.31 -12.89
N ALA A 49 5.81 -3.15 -12.48
CA ALA A 49 5.14 -2.20 -13.36
C ALA A 49 6.09 -1.71 -14.47
N LYS A 50 7.35 -1.39 -14.11
CA LYS A 50 8.39 -0.99 -15.05
C LYS A 50 8.74 -2.10 -16.05
N GLU A 51 8.94 -3.32 -15.58
CA GLU A 51 9.25 -4.48 -16.44
C GLU A 51 8.13 -4.76 -17.44
N LEU A 52 6.87 -4.60 -17.01
CA LEU A 52 5.70 -4.76 -17.87
C LEU A 52 5.40 -3.54 -18.76
N GLY A 53 6.23 -2.49 -18.73
CA GLY A 53 6.01 -1.25 -19.49
C GLY A 53 4.77 -0.47 -19.07
N VAL A 54 4.24 -0.71 -17.87
CA VAL A 54 3.06 -0.02 -17.36
C VAL A 54 3.50 1.29 -16.71
N GLU A 55 3.33 2.38 -17.45
CA GLU A 55 3.63 3.71 -16.93
C GLU A 55 2.66 4.11 -15.82
N GLY A 56 3.18 4.79 -14.80
CA GLY A 56 2.41 5.32 -13.69
C GLY A 56 3.24 6.17 -12.76
N THR A 57 2.62 6.67 -11.70
CA THR A 57 3.28 7.48 -10.69
C THR A 57 2.81 7.13 -9.28
N TRP A 58 3.69 7.34 -8.32
CA TRP A 58 3.39 7.18 -6.90
C TRP A 58 2.86 8.51 -6.33
N VAL A 59 1.75 8.46 -5.60
CA VAL A 59 1.10 9.65 -5.02
C VAL A 59 0.66 9.40 -3.58
N PHE A 60 0.65 10.47 -2.78
CA PHE A 60 0.05 10.50 -1.45
C PHE A 60 -1.40 11.00 -1.54
N GLU A 61 -2.28 10.18 -2.09
CA GLU A 61 -3.71 10.45 -2.18
C GLU A 61 -4.47 9.32 -1.49
N GLU A 62 -4.80 9.54 -0.22
CA GLU A 62 -5.55 8.56 0.57
C GLU A 62 -6.98 8.42 0.01
N PRO A 63 -7.40 7.21 -0.38
CA PRO A 63 -8.76 7.01 -0.88
C PRO A 63 -9.78 7.08 0.26
N PHE A 64 -10.99 7.52 -0.08
CA PHE A 64 -12.12 7.33 0.83
C PHE A 64 -12.54 5.85 0.83
N ILE A 65 -12.28 5.15 1.92
CA ILE A 65 -12.72 3.76 2.14
C ILE A 65 -13.55 3.74 3.42
N SER A 66 -14.85 3.46 3.30
CA SER A 66 -15.74 3.31 4.45
C SER A 66 -15.30 2.14 5.33
N GLU A 67 -15.21 2.35 6.64
CA GLU A 67 -14.92 1.35 7.68
C GLU A 67 -13.54 0.68 7.60
N SER A 68 -12.49 1.44 7.94
CA SER A 68 -11.12 0.91 7.93
C SER A 68 -10.27 1.46 9.07
N ASP A 69 -10.81 1.50 10.30
CA ASP A 69 -10.04 1.87 11.49
C ASP A 69 -8.89 0.90 11.78
N ASP A 70 -8.88 -0.28 11.15
CA ASP A 70 -7.85 -1.31 11.29
C ASP A 70 -6.67 -1.16 10.31
N TYR A 71 -6.70 -0.19 9.39
CA TYR A 71 -5.63 0.00 8.40
C TYR A 71 -5.08 1.42 8.42
N LEU A 72 -3.83 1.56 8.01
CA LEU A 72 -3.13 2.84 7.83
C LEU A 72 -2.70 2.94 6.38
N TYR A 73 -3.13 3.99 5.71
CA TYR A 73 -2.69 4.34 4.39
C TYR A 73 -1.18 4.61 4.35
N ILE A 74 -0.53 4.19 3.27
CA ILE A 74 0.91 4.38 3.04
C ILE A 74 1.16 5.17 1.77
N ILE A 75 0.70 4.67 0.61
CA ILE A 75 0.93 5.30 -0.69
C ILE A 75 -0.02 4.71 -1.74
N SER A 76 -0.24 5.41 -2.83
CA SER A 76 -0.98 4.92 -3.98
C SER A 76 -0.11 4.93 -5.23
N TRP A 77 -0.28 3.92 -6.09
CA TRP A 77 0.23 3.95 -7.46
C TRP A 77 -0.92 4.22 -8.42
N LYS A 78 -0.74 5.20 -9.30
CA LYS A 78 -1.69 5.56 -10.37
C LYS A 78 -1.04 5.32 -11.72
N GLY A 79 -1.50 4.31 -12.44
CA GLY A 79 -1.12 4.04 -13.81
C GLY A 79 -1.63 5.13 -14.75
N LYS A 80 -0.86 5.44 -15.79
CA LYS A 80 -1.32 6.28 -16.89
C LYS A 80 -2.43 5.57 -17.65
N SER A 81 -3.45 6.35 -18.01
CA SER A 81 -4.58 5.94 -18.85
C SER A 81 -4.07 5.41 -20.19
#